data_AF-A0A7G1NZS6-F1
#
_entry.id   AF-A0A7G1NZS6-F1
#
_cell.length_a   1.000
_cell.length_b   1.000
_cell.length_c   1.000
_cell.angle_alpha   90.00
_cell.angle_beta   90.00
_cell.angle_gamma   90.00
#
_symmetry.space_group_name_H-M   'P 1'
#
loop_
_entity.id
_entity.type
_entity.pdbx_description
1 polymer ?
#
loop_
_entity_poly.entity_id
_entity_poly.type
_entity_poly.pdbx_seq_one_letter_code
_entity_poly.pdbx_strand_id
1 'polypeptide(L)'
;MKVTLQFHGGRQEIYQMALEWARDSGMLLVEERFFPIYQVQLVGEVREEGGKTRCSDGIDRISLNPSSVDLSATSSLDYVKRNPDSLFINLGEQSDAILRESVLAAMTDEVALVKVWKRLWERARKSMCKGAWVENTMSGARSRVASHYYTADAKRLAEAGVVPIGGTDWIRYQFD
;
A
#
# COMPACT_ATOMS: atom_id res chain seq x y z
N MET A 1 10.48 10.87 -12.86
CA MET A 1 9.53 9.75 -13.19
C MET A 1 8.47 9.62 -12.11
N LYS A 2 7.24 9.26 -12.48
CA LYS A 2 6.16 8.90 -11.54
C LYS A 2 5.66 7.47 -11.78
N VAL A 3 5.49 6.69 -10.72
CA VAL A 3 4.72 5.43 -10.74
C VAL A 3 3.56 5.53 -9.75
N THR A 4 2.42 4.97 -10.12
CA THR A 4 1.23 4.90 -9.26
C THR A 4 0.46 3.62 -9.56
N LEU A 5 -0.08 2.99 -8.52
CA LEU A 5 -0.96 1.82 -8.60
C LEU A 5 -2.00 1.93 -7.51
N GLN A 6 -3.27 2.00 -7.88
CA GLN A 6 -4.40 1.81 -6.96
C GLN A 6 -4.83 0.35 -7.03
N PHE A 7 -5.06 -0.25 -5.86
CA PHE A 7 -5.42 -1.66 -5.75
C PHE A 7 -6.11 -1.93 -4.41
N HIS A 8 -6.78 -3.07 -4.28
CA HIS A 8 -7.23 -3.55 -2.97
C HIS A 8 -6.28 -4.61 -2.45
N GLY A 9 -5.86 -4.49 -1.18
CA GLY A 9 -5.00 -5.48 -0.57
C GLY A 9 -5.21 -5.59 0.93
N GLY A 10 -5.11 -6.81 1.45
CA GLY A 10 -5.09 -7.02 2.89
C GLY A 10 -3.85 -6.35 3.47
N ARG A 11 -4.02 -5.58 4.56
CA ARG A 11 -2.94 -4.78 5.15
C ARG A 11 -1.74 -5.63 5.55
N GLN A 12 -1.98 -6.81 6.11
CA GLN A 12 -0.93 -7.76 6.46
C GLN A 12 -0.18 -8.28 5.22
N GLU A 13 -0.88 -8.60 4.14
CA GLU A 13 -0.25 -9.06 2.89
C GLU A 13 0.57 -7.94 2.24
N ILE A 14 0.04 -6.71 2.20
CA ILE A 14 0.78 -5.53 1.72
C ILE A 14 2.04 -5.31 2.55
N TYR A 15 1.94 -5.43 3.87
CA TYR A 15 3.06 -5.26 4.78
C TYR A 15 4.16 -6.31 4.55
N GLN A 16 3.79 -7.59 4.39
CA GLN A 16 4.75 -8.64 4.04
C GLN A 16 5.44 -8.37 2.71
N MET A 17 4.67 -7.97 1.69
CA MET A 17 5.20 -7.62 0.38
C MET A 17 6.22 -6.48 0.48
N ALA A 18 5.94 -5.44 1.28
CA ALA A 18 6.86 -4.33 1.50
C ALA A 18 8.12 -4.76 2.27
N LEU A 19 7.99 -5.60 3.30
CA LEU A 19 9.11 -6.18 4.03
C LEU A 19 10.05 -6.98 3.11
N GLU A 20 9.49 -7.84 2.26
CA GLU A 20 10.27 -8.60 1.28
C GLU A 20 11.01 -7.67 0.32
N TRP A 21 10.34 -6.62 -0.18
CA TRP A 21 10.98 -5.65 -1.07
C TRP A 21 12.10 -4.86 -0.40
N ALA A 22 11.92 -4.50 0.87
CA ALA A 22 12.94 -3.84 1.68
C ALA A 22 14.19 -4.73 1.79
N ARG A 23 14.01 -5.99 2.17
CA ARG A 23 15.10 -6.98 2.28
C ARG A 23 15.80 -7.21 0.94
N ASP A 24 15.04 -7.51 -0.10
CA ASP A 24 15.58 -7.83 -1.44
C ASP A 24 16.33 -6.66 -2.07
N SER A 25 15.96 -5.43 -1.73
CA SER A 25 16.54 -4.20 -2.30
C SER A 25 17.52 -3.49 -1.37
N GLY A 26 17.75 -4.00 -0.16
CA GLY A 26 18.59 -3.35 0.86
C GLY A 26 18.05 -1.98 1.31
N MET A 27 16.74 -1.78 1.25
CA MET A 27 16.07 -0.51 1.56
C MET A 27 15.55 -0.49 2.99
N LEU A 28 15.41 0.71 3.54
CA LEU A 28 14.83 0.92 4.85
C LEU A 28 13.30 0.96 4.76
N LEU A 29 12.63 0.14 5.57
CA LEU A 29 11.18 0.14 5.70
C LEU A 29 10.76 1.06 6.84
N VAL A 30 9.82 1.95 6.58
CA VAL A 30 9.31 2.90 7.58
C VAL A 30 7.80 2.78 7.65
N GLU A 31 7.27 2.89 8.86
CA GLU A 31 5.84 2.94 9.15
C GLU A 31 5.45 4.36 9.58
N GLU A 32 4.33 4.84 9.06
CA GLU A 32 3.74 6.11 9.45
C GLU A 32 2.31 5.92 9.95
N ARG A 33 1.97 6.63 11.02
CA ARG A 33 0.62 6.82 11.54
C ARG A 33 0.31 8.30 11.52
N PHE A 34 -0.88 8.67 11.05
CA PHE A 34 -1.31 10.05 10.87
C PHE A 34 -2.15 10.56 12.05
N PHE A 35 -2.89 9.67 12.73
CA PHE A 35 -3.82 10.01 13.81
C PHE A 35 -3.69 9.04 15.00
N PRO A 36 -3.92 9.44 16.26
CA PRO A 36 -4.27 10.79 16.75
C PRO A 36 -3.12 11.79 16.74
N ILE A 37 -1.89 11.28 16.69
CA ILE A 37 -0.66 12.08 16.64
C ILE A 37 0.17 11.49 15.52
N TYR A 38 0.79 12.34 14.70
CA TYR A 38 1.69 11.89 13.66
C TYR A 38 2.89 11.17 14.26
N GLN A 39 3.14 9.94 13.81
CA GLN A 39 4.26 9.11 14.25
C GLN A 39 4.91 8.51 13.02
N VAL A 40 6.25 8.48 13.02
CA VAL A 40 7.04 7.80 12.00
C VAL A 40 8.13 7.00 12.68
N GLN A 41 8.28 5.74 12.27
CA GLN A 41 9.25 4.84 12.88
C GLN A 41 9.91 3.96 11.83
N LEU A 42 11.23 3.78 11.97
CA LEU A 42 11.96 2.78 11.22
C LEU A 42 11.56 1.40 11.72
N VAL A 43 11.19 0.51 10.79
CA VAL A 43 11.01 -0.90 11.11
C VAL A 43 12.40 -1.50 11.34
N GLY A 44 12.70 -1.86 12.59
CA GLY A 44 13.98 -2.47 12.95
C GLY A 44 14.22 -3.80 12.24
N GLU A 45 15.46 -4.30 12.32
CA GLU A 45 15.77 -5.66 11.85
C GLU A 45 14.83 -6.65 12.55
N VAL A 46 14.02 -7.34 11.75
CA VAL A 46 13.12 -8.37 12.24
C VAL A 46 13.98 -9.47 12.84
N ARG A 47 14.01 -9.57 14.17
CA ARG A 47 14.54 -10.76 14.83
C ARG A 47 13.64 -11.93 14.44
N GLU A 48 14.19 -12.87 13.66
CA GLU A 48 13.52 -14.08 13.17
C GLU A 48 13.20 -15.11 14.28
N GLU A 49 12.91 -14.68 15.51
CA GLU A 49 12.49 -15.60 16.56
C GLU A 49 11.01 -15.96 16.40
N GLY A 50 10.74 -16.84 15.43
CA GLY A 50 9.56 -17.70 15.37
C GLY A 50 8.20 -17.06 15.05
N GLY A 51 8.09 -15.74 14.95
CA GLY A 51 6.85 -15.03 14.67
C GLY A 51 6.91 -14.24 13.36
N LYS A 52 5.99 -14.50 12.42
CA LYS A 52 5.79 -13.63 11.25
C LYS A 52 5.63 -12.18 11.72
N THR A 53 6.42 -11.24 11.18
CA THR A 53 6.28 -9.82 11.49
C THR A 53 4.86 -9.38 11.17
N ARG A 54 4.13 -8.87 12.16
CA ARG A 54 2.77 -8.39 11.95
C ARG A 54 2.80 -6.92 11.59
N CYS A 55 1.91 -6.53 10.69
CA CYS A 55 1.59 -5.13 10.46
C CYS A 55 1.05 -4.57 11.79
N SER A 56 1.67 -3.53 12.33
CA SER A 56 1.18 -2.87 13.53
C SER A 56 -0.22 -2.29 13.30
N ASP A 57 -1.08 -2.36 14.30
CA ASP A 57 -2.40 -1.73 14.22
C ASP A 57 -2.26 -0.21 14.05
N GLY A 58 -3.12 0.38 13.23
CA GLY A 58 -3.16 1.83 13.02
C GLY A 58 -1.97 2.42 12.26
N ILE A 59 -1.30 1.65 11.40
CA ILE A 59 -0.38 2.21 10.38
C ILE A 59 -1.21 2.80 9.23
N ASP A 60 -0.94 4.00 8.77
CA ASP A 60 -1.65 4.59 7.63
C ASP A 60 -0.85 4.46 6.34
N ARG A 61 0.48 4.48 6.46
CA ARG A 61 1.37 4.44 5.30
C ARG A 61 2.66 3.69 5.64
N ILE A 62 3.17 2.98 4.65
CA ILE A 62 4.49 2.35 4.66
C ILE A 62 5.34 3.04 3.61
N SER A 63 6.64 3.20 3.84
CA SER A 63 7.58 3.64 2.80
C SER A 63 8.83 2.78 2.72
N LEU A 64 9.32 2.60 1.49
CA LEU A 64 10.64 2.06 1.19
C LEU A 64 11.57 3.24 0.86
N ASN A 65 12.64 3.35 1.63
CA ASN A 65 13.58 4.46 1.54
C ASN A 65 14.93 3.92 1.02
N PRO A 66 15.44 4.47 -0.09
CA PRO A 66 16.68 3.99 -0.71
C PRO A 66 17.96 4.36 0.06
N SER A 67 17.88 5.34 0.95
CA SER A 67 19.00 5.91 1.69
C SER A 67 18.59 6.22 3.14
N SER A 68 19.38 7.03 3.85
CA SER A 68 19.08 7.45 5.22
C SER A 68 17.68 8.05 5.36
N VAL A 69 17.00 7.74 6.46
CA VAL A 69 15.67 8.27 6.77
C VAL A 69 15.76 9.36 7.83
N ASP A 70 15.16 10.51 7.56
CA ASP A 70 14.90 11.55 8.55
C ASP A 70 13.54 11.28 9.23
N LEU A 71 13.60 10.79 10.46
CA LEU A 71 12.44 10.50 11.32
C LEU A 71 11.97 11.71 12.14
N SER A 72 12.61 12.88 12.01
CA SER A 72 12.24 14.08 12.77
C SER A 72 11.00 14.80 12.23
N ALA A 73 10.37 14.24 11.20
CA ALA A 73 9.19 14.82 10.58
C ALA A 73 8.02 14.92 11.55
N THR A 74 7.31 16.05 11.48
CA THR A 74 6.16 16.35 12.37
C THR A 74 4.80 16.17 11.69
N SER A 75 4.80 15.90 10.38
CA SER A 75 3.61 15.63 9.59
C SER A 75 3.95 14.76 8.37
N SER A 76 2.93 14.16 7.77
CA SER A 76 3.10 13.31 6.57
C SER A 76 3.65 14.10 5.37
N LEU A 77 3.33 15.39 5.25
CA LEU A 77 3.85 16.27 4.20
C LEU A 77 5.31 16.65 4.46
N ASP A 78 5.66 16.94 5.71
CA ASP A 78 7.03 17.22 6.13
C ASP A 78 7.93 15.99 5.90
N TYR A 79 7.43 14.79 6.22
CA TYR A 79 8.16 13.54 5.98
C TYR A 79 8.46 13.29 4.50
N VAL A 80 7.48 13.48 3.61
CA VAL A 80 7.69 13.34 2.15
C VAL A 80 8.74 14.33 1.64
N LYS A 81 8.80 15.55 2.19
CA LYS A 81 9.81 16.55 1.81
C LYS A 81 11.22 16.17 2.27
N ARG A 82 11.33 15.61 3.48
CA ARG A 82 12.60 15.22 4.10
C ARG A 82 13.15 13.91 3.58
N ASN A 83 12.28 13.03 3.07
CA ASN A 83 12.62 11.70 2.57
C ASN A 83 12.21 11.57 1.09
N PRO A 84 12.82 12.36 0.19
CA PRO A 84 12.52 12.31 -1.23
C PRO A 84 12.85 10.94 -1.81
N ASP A 85 12.36 10.69 -3.02
CA ASP A 85 12.60 9.47 -3.80
C ASP A 85 12.06 8.16 -3.22
N SER A 86 11.45 8.19 -2.04
CA SER A 86 10.82 7.05 -1.38
C SER A 86 9.64 6.48 -2.20
N LEU A 87 9.45 5.17 -2.09
CA LEU A 87 8.23 4.50 -2.57
C LEU A 87 7.26 4.36 -1.40
N PHE A 88 6.10 4.99 -1.53
CA PHE A 88 5.05 5.01 -0.53
C PHE A 88 3.97 3.99 -0.86
N ILE A 89 3.40 3.37 0.17
CA ILE A 89 2.20 2.56 0.10
C ILE A 89 1.23 3.09 1.16
N ASN A 90 0.23 3.87 0.72
CA ASN A 90 -0.90 4.23 1.57
C ASN A 90 -1.76 2.99 1.77
N LEU A 91 -1.96 2.60 3.02
CA LEU A 91 -2.78 1.47 3.38
C LEU A 91 -4.25 1.91 3.44
N GLY A 92 -5.09 1.18 2.72
CA GLY A 92 -6.54 1.34 2.85
C GLY A 92 -7.01 1.01 4.26
N GLU A 93 -8.11 1.65 4.65
CA GLU A 93 -8.91 1.21 5.78
C GLU A 93 -9.32 -0.27 5.60
N GLN A 94 -9.19 -1.05 6.67
CA GLN A 94 -9.62 -2.44 6.69
C GLN A 94 -10.35 -2.71 8.01
N SER A 95 -11.56 -3.23 7.88
CA SER A 95 -12.36 -3.74 8.99
C SER A 95 -13.07 -5.02 8.58
N ASP A 96 -13.86 -5.60 9.47
CA ASP A 96 -14.71 -6.75 9.14
C ASP A 96 -15.85 -6.38 8.15
N ALA A 97 -16.09 -5.09 7.93
CA ALA A 97 -17.15 -4.60 7.06
C ALA A 97 -16.64 -4.12 5.69
N ILE A 98 -15.48 -3.44 5.67
CA ILE A 98 -14.98 -2.79 4.45
C ILE A 98 -13.49 -2.99 4.23
N LEU A 99 -13.10 -2.95 2.96
CA LEU A 99 -11.72 -2.90 2.51
C LEU A 99 -11.56 -1.75 1.52
N ARG A 100 -10.88 -0.69 1.94
CA ARG A 100 -10.62 0.50 1.10
C ARG A 100 -9.40 0.29 0.22
N GLU A 101 -9.39 0.97 -0.93
CA GLU A 101 -8.24 1.03 -1.82
C GLU A 101 -6.95 1.45 -1.10
N SER A 102 -5.88 0.72 -1.40
CA SER A 102 -4.50 1.09 -1.11
C SER A 102 -3.85 1.73 -2.34
N VAL A 103 -2.83 2.54 -2.11
CA VAL A 103 -2.12 3.24 -3.20
C VAL A 103 -0.62 3.09 -3.04
N LEU A 104 0.02 2.47 -4.03
CA LEU A 104 1.47 2.47 -4.18
C LEU A 104 1.86 3.64 -5.09
N ALA A 105 2.79 4.48 -4.66
CA ALA A 105 3.28 5.60 -5.45
C ALA A 105 4.75 5.93 -5.15
N ALA A 106 5.49 6.31 -6.18
CA ALA A 106 6.83 6.87 -6.03
C ALA A 106 7.07 7.95 -7.09
N MET A 107 7.88 8.94 -6.73
CA MET A 107 8.34 9.98 -7.64
C MET A 107 9.83 10.21 -7.40
N THR A 108 10.62 10.11 -8.46
CA THR A 108 12.07 10.30 -8.42
C THR A 108 12.57 10.72 -9.78
N ASP A 109 13.55 11.61 -9.83
CA ASP A 109 14.29 11.94 -11.05
C ASP A 109 15.63 11.21 -11.15
N GLU A 110 15.96 10.40 -10.13
CA GLU A 110 17.18 9.61 -10.10
C GLU A 110 17.04 8.35 -10.99
N VAL A 111 17.88 8.24 -12.01
CA VAL A 111 17.78 7.20 -13.04
C VAL A 111 17.96 5.78 -12.49
N ALA A 112 18.74 5.58 -11.43
CA ALA A 112 18.89 4.25 -10.86
C ALA A 112 17.61 3.82 -10.11
N LEU A 113 17.05 4.71 -9.28
CA LEU A 113 15.78 4.46 -8.57
C LEU A 113 14.60 4.29 -9.51
N VAL A 114 14.60 4.96 -10.67
CA VAL A 114 13.60 4.73 -11.73
C VAL A 114 13.48 3.25 -12.08
N LYS A 115 14.61 2.55 -12.25
CA LYS A 115 14.61 1.13 -12.61
C LYS A 115 14.11 0.27 -11.46
N VAL A 116 14.49 0.60 -10.23
CA VAL A 116 14.07 -0.12 -9.02
C VAL A 116 12.57 0.01 -8.80
N TRP A 117 12.02 1.23 -8.84
CA TRP A 117 10.58 1.47 -8.67
C TRP A 117 9.74 0.86 -9.77
N LYS A 118 10.17 0.90 -11.03
CA LYS A 118 9.49 0.17 -12.11
C LYS A 118 9.48 -1.34 -11.86
N ARG A 119 10.60 -1.91 -11.40
CA ARG A 119 10.70 -3.34 -11.09
C ARG A 119 9.75 -3.74 -9.96
N LEU A 120 9.70 -2.98 -8.87
CA LEU A 120 8.79 -3.26 -7.75
C LEU A 120 7.31 -3.09 -8.17
N TRP A 121 7.00 -2.05 -8.93
CA TRP A 121 5.66 -1.82 -9.47
C TRP A 121 5.20 -2.97 -10.39
N GLU A 122 6.07 -3.46 -11.28
CA GLU A 122 5.76 -4.62 -12.12
C GLU A 122 5.66 -5.92 -11.30
N ARG A 123 6.51 -6.10 -10.27
CA ARG A 123 6.42 -7.24 -9.35
C ARG A 123 5.07 -7.26 -8.65
N ALA A 124 4.62 -6.11 -8.11
CA ALA A 124 3.31 -5.96 -7.49
C ALA A 124 2.18 -6.36 -8.46
N ARG A 125 2.17 -5.79 -9.67
CA ARG A 125 1.17 -6.09 -10.70
C ARG A 125 1.11 -7.55 -11.12
N LYS A 126 2.25 -8.25 -11.12
CA LYS A 126 2.33 -9.68 -11.47
C LYS A 126 1.88 -10.59 -10.34
N SER A 127 2.01 -10.15 -9.09
CA SER A 127 1.55 -10.91 -7.91
C SER A 127 0.05 -10.79 -7.64
N MET A 128 -0.62 -9.79 -8.24
CA MET A 128 -2.02 -9.47 -7.98
C MET A 128 -2.95 -10.03 -9.07
N CYS A 129 -4.18 -10.33 -8.67
CA CYS A 129 -5.28 -10.60 -9.58
C CYS A 129 -5.74 -9.31 -10.27
N LYS A 130 -6.51 -9.45 -11.35
CA LYS A 130 -7.07 -8.31 -12.10
C LYS A 130 -8.53 -8.50 -12.46
N GLY A 131 -9.24 -7.38 -12.56
CA GLY A 131 -10.62 -7.31 -13.02
C GLY A 131 -11.62 -7.15 -11.89
N ALA A 132 -12.44 -6.12 -11.98
CA ALA A 132 -13.54 -5.91 -11.05
C ALA A 132 -14.70 -5.23 -11.75
N TRP A 133 -15.90 -5.43 -11.23
CA TRP A 133 -17.02 -4.55 -11.47
C TRP A 133 -17.03 -3.43 -10.46
N VAL A 134 -17.28 -2.22 -10.93
CA VAL A 134 -17.36 -1.01 -10.12
C VAL A 134 -18.77 -0.48 -10.21
N GLU A 135 -19.37 -0.20 -9.06
CA GLU A 135 -20.71 0.37 -8.93
C GLU A 135 -20.64 1.70 -8.18
N ASN A 136 -21.25 2.73 -8.75
CA ASN A 136 -21.57 3.94 -8.02
C ASN A 136 -22.87 3.72 -7.25
N THR A 137 -22.79 3.64 -5.92
CA THR A 137 -23.93 3.31 -5.05
C THR A 137 -24.99 4.42 -4.99
N MET A 138 -24.65 5.65 -5.39
CA MET A 138 -25.59 6.78 -5.44
C MET A 138 -26.45 6.76 -6.70
N SER A 139 -25.87 6.38 -7.85
CA SER A 139 -26.57 6.38 -9.15
C SER A 139 -26.96 4.99 -9.64
N GLY A 140 -26.43 3.93 -9.05
CA GLY A 140 -26.54 2.55 -9.54
C GLY A 140 -25.73 2.28 -10.82
N ALA A 141 -24.95 3.25 -11.31
CA ALA A 141 -24.16 3.09 -12.52
C ALA A 141 -23.06 2.04 -12.29
N ARG A 142 -22.98 1.04 -13.17
CA ARG A 142 -22.04 -0.06 -13.06
C ARG A 142 -21.22 -0.23 -14.33
N SER A 143 -19.91 -0.46 -14.17
CA SER A 143 -18.99 -0.73 -15.28
C SER A 143 -17.94 -1.76 -14.89
N ARG A 144 -17.43 -2.51 -15.87
CA ARG A 144 -16.32 -3.45 -15.65
C ARG A 144 -15.00 -2.73 -15.86
N VAL A 145 -14.10 -2.86 -14.89
CA VAL A 145 -12.74 -2.32 -14.90
C VAL A 145 -11.76 -3.48 -14.92
N ALA A 146 -11.44 -3.96 -16.13
CA ALA A 146 -10.51 -5.08 -16.34
C ALA A 146 -9.08 -4.79 -15.85
N SER A 147 -8.72 -3.52 -15.69
CA SER A 147 -7.40 -3.07 -15.24
C SER A 147 -7.28 -2.90 -13.73
N HIS A 148 -8.35 -3.14 -12.96
CA HIS A 148 -8.31 -3.01 -11.50
C HIS A 148 -7.51 -4.15 -10.88
N TYR A 149 -6.63 -3.84 -9.94
CA TYR A 149 -5.80 -4.85 -9.26
C TYR A 149 -6.32 -5.12 -7.85
N TYR A 150 -6.19 -6.37 -7.43
CA TYR A 150 -6.43 -6.77 -6.06
C TYR A 150 -5.56 -7.97 -5.69
N THR A 151 -5.14 -8.02 -4.44
CA THR A 151 -4.33 -9.14 -3.92
C THR A 151 -5.18 -10.39 -3.66
N ALA A 152 -4.52 -11.52 -3.41
CA ALA A 152 -5.22 -12.76 -3.05
C ALA A 152 -5.97 -12.63 -1.72
N ASP A 153 -5.41 -11.95 -0.72
CA ASP A 153 -6.08 -11.75 0.56
C ASP A 153 -7.30 -10.83 0.42
N ALA A 154 -7.22 -9.79 -0.43
CA ALA A 154 -8.37 -8.95 -0.74
C ALA A 154 -9.53 -9.75 -1.33
N LYS A 155 -9.25 -10.69 -2.25
CA LYS A 155 -10.27 -11.60 -2.80
C LYS A 155 -10.90 -12.45 -1.70
N ARG A 156 -10.08 -13.08 -0.87
CA ARG A 156 -10.53 -13.90 0.25
C ARG A 156 -11.40 -13.12 1.24
N LEU A 157 -11.03 -11.88 1.55
CA LEU A 157 -11.82 -10.99 2.41
C LEU A 157 -13.17 -10.66 1.77
N ALA A 158 -13.19 -10.37 0.46
CA ALA A 158 -14.44 -10.12 -0.26
C ALA A 158 -15.36 -11.33 -0.29
N GLU A 159 -14.81 -12.53 -0.50
CA GLU A 159 -15.55 -13.80 -0.43
C GLU A 159 -16.09 -14.08 0.98
N ALA A 160 -15.41 -13.58 2.02
CA ALA A 160 -15.86 -13.64 3.40
C ALA A 160 -16.89 -12.55 3.78
N GLY A 161 -17.28 -11.68 2.84
CA GLY A 161 -18.32 -10.67 3.03
C GLY A 161 -17.81 -9.25 3.32
N VAL A 162 -16.50 -9.02 3.38
CA VAL A 162 -15.93 -7.67 3.49
C VAL A 162 -16.18 -6.93 2.19
N VAL A 163 -16.72 -5.71 2.24
CA VAL A 163 -17.08 -4.95 1.04
C VAL A 163 -15.90 -4.13 0.53
N PRO A 164 -15.38 -4.41 -0.68
CA PRO A 164 -14.35 -3.59 -1.30
C PRO A 164 -14.91 -2.22 -1.72
N ILE A 165 -14.28 -1.13 -1.30
CA ILE A 165 -14.71 0.24 -1.59
C ILE A 165 -13.58 1.12 -2.12
N GLY A 166 -13.94 2.09 -2.95
CA GLY A 166 -12.99 3.05 -3.51
C GLY A 166 -12.52 4.11 -2.51
N GLY A 167 -11.85 5.13 -3.04
CA GLY A 167 -11.48 6.33 -2.28
C GLY A 167 -12.66 7.07 -1.63
N THR A 168 -13.89 6.80 -2.05
CA THR A 168 -15.12 7.27 -1.40
C THR A 168 -16.08 6.12 -1.15
N ASP A 169 -17.02 6.30 -0.22
CA ASP A 169 -18.01 5.27 0.14
C ASP A 169 -19.11 5.11 -0.94
N TRP A 170 -19.05 5.92 -2.00
CA TRP A 170 -19.97 5.84 -3.13
C TRP A 170 -19.52 4.84 -4.19
N ILE A 171 -18.29 4.33 -4.10
CA ILE A 171 -17.73 3.42 -5.09
C ILE A 171 -17.54 2.07 -4.44
N ARG A 172 -18.28 1.07 -4.91
CA ARG A 172 -18.14 -0.33 -4.49
C ARG A 172 -17.50 -1.14 -5.60
N TYR A 173 -16.63 -2.07 -5.21
CA TYR A 173 -16.03 -3.04 -6.11
C TYR A 173 -16.58 -4.44 -5.84
N GLN A 174 -16.76 -5.20 -6.92
CA GLN A 174 -16.96 -6.64 -6.89
C GLN A 174 -15.84 -7.25 -7.73
N PHE A 175 -14.93 -8.00 -7.10
CA PHE A 175 -13.82 -8.65 -7.80
C PHE A 175 -14.31 -9.79 -8.68
N ASP A 176 -13.59 -10.03 -9.79
CA ASP A 176 -13.82 -11.18 -10.68
C ASP A 176 -13.50 -12.54 -10.00
#